data_AF-A0A520DCT8-F1
#
_entry.id   AF-A0A520DCT8-F1
#
_cell.length_a   1.000
_cell.length_b   1.000
_cell.length_c   1.000
_cell.angle_alpha   90.00
_cell.angle_beta   90.00
_cell.angle_gamma   90.00
#
_symmetry.space_group_name_H-M   'P 1'
#
loop_
_entity.id
_entity.type
_entity.pdbx_description
1 polymer ?
#
loop_
_entity_poly.entity_id
_entity_poly.type
_entity_poly.pdbx_seq_one_letter_code
_entity_poly.pdbx_strand_id
1 'polypeptide(L)'
;MQQHDNLIGGEWTRGNAYSPNLNPSNLADTIAEYTQGDAGHVDAAVAAATAAFPAWSTSGIQMRSDALDKIGNEILARKEELGTLLAREEGKT
;
A
#
# COMPACT_ATOMS: atom_id res chain seq x y z
N MET A 1 14.50 11.26 4.05
CA MET A 1 13.99 9.89 3.85
C MET A 1 12.51 9.90 4.17
N GLN A 2 11.69 9.32 3.29
CA GLN A 2 10.24 9.22 3.51
C GLN A 2 9.94 7.89 4.19
N GLN A 3 9.24 7.94 5.33
CA GLN A 3 8.80 6.77 6.08
C GLN A 3 7.33 6.50 5.78
N HIS A 4 7.01 5.24 5.48
CA HIS A 4 5.64 4.78 5.22
C HIS A 4 5.21 3.76 6.28
N ASP A 5 4.04 4.02 6.84
CA ASP A 5 3.39 3.14 7.81
C ASP A 5 2.46 2.14 7.11
N ASN A 6 1.99 1.12 7.82
CA ASN A 6 1.05 0.15 7.27
C ASN A 6 -0.38 0.68 7.41
N LEU A 7 -1.20 0.58 6.36
CA LEU A 7 -2.61 0.94 6.44
C LEU A 7 -3.44 -0.23 7.00
N ILE A 8 -3.93 -0.11 8.23
CA ILE A 8 -4.69 -1.15 8.93
C ILE A 8 -6.03 -0.55 9.37
N GLY A 9 -7.14 -1.12 8.91
CA GLY A 9 -8.48 -0.67 9.30
C GLY A 9 -8.81 0.78 8.93
N GLY A 10 -8.13 1.35 7.93
CA GLY A 10 -8.27 2.75 7.52
C GLY A 10 -7.29 3.71 8.20
N GLU A 11 -6.45 3.24 9.11
CA GLU A 11 -5.50 4.06 9.85
C GLU A 11 -4.04 3.68 9.52
N TRP A 12 -3.17 4.68 9.40
CA TRP A 12 -1.74 4.47 9.25
C TRP A 12 -1.14 4.04 10.58
N THR A 13 -0.61 2.82 10.64
CA THR A 13 -0.11 2.16 11.84
C THR A 13 1.38 1.90 11.73
N ARG A 14 2.13 2.45 12.67
CA ARG A 14 3.58 2.25 12.81
C ARG A 14 3.87 0.90 13.45
N GLY A 15 4.80 0.15 12.86
CA GLY A 15 5.38 -1.08 13.40
C GLY A 15 6.66 -0.87 14.23
N ASN A 16 7.41 -1.94 14.44
CA ASN A 16 8.51 -1.97 15.41
C ASN A 16 9.83 -1.39 14.88
N ALA A 17 10.00 -1.36 13.56
CA ALA A 17 11.17 -0.83 12.88
C ALA A 17 10.79 -0.35 11.48
N TYR A 18 11.73 0.27 10.77
CA TYR A 18 11.61 0.49 9.32
C TYR A 18 12.70 -0.27 8.59
N SER A 19 12.37 -0.75 7.39
CA SER A 19 13.33 -1.33 6.45
C SER A 19 13.46 -0.42 5.23
N PRO A 20 14.69 -0.14 4.76
CA PRO A 20 14.88 0.64 3.55
C PRO A 20 14.45 -0.16 2.32
N ASN A 21 13.78 0.51 1.39
CA ASN A 21 13.62 0.06 0.02
C ASN A 21 14.70 0.72 -0.84
N LEU A 22 15.64 -0.09 -1.32
CA LEU A 22 16.81 0.37 -2.05
C LEU A 22 16.61 0.09 -3.54
N ASN A 23 17.04 1.03 -4.37
CA ASN A 23 17.10 0.81 -5.80
C ASN A 23 18.18 -0.26 -6.11
N PRO A 24 17.82 -1.41 -6.71
CA PRO A 24 18.78 -2.49 -6.97
C PRO A 24 19.82 -2.10 -8.03
N SER A 25 19.53 -1.11 -8.88
CA SER A 25 20.47 -0.57 -9.88
C SER A 25 21.43 0.48 -9.28
N ASN A 26 21.15 1.00 -8.08
CA ASN A 26 22.02 1.92 -7.35
C ASN A 26 21.76 1.82 -5.84
N LEU A 27 22.57 1.03 -5.11
CA LEU A 27 22.37 0.79 -3.68
C LEU A 27 22.55 2.04 -2.80
N ALA A 28 23.13 3.13 -3.32
CA ALA A 28 23.18 4.41 -2.62
C ALA A 28 21.87 5.21 -2.73
N ASP A 29 20.96 4.81 -3.63
CA ASP A 29 19.63 5.40 -3.80
C ASP A 29 18.60 4.67 -2.93
N THR A 30 18.26 5.26 -1.79
CA THR A 30 17.13 4.81 -0.96
C THR A 30 15.84 5.46 -1.43
N ILE A 31 14.89 4.63 -1.85
CA ILE A 31 13.60 5.05 -2.39
C ILE A 31 12.71 5.56 -1.26
N ALA A 32 12.51 4.72 -0.24
CA ALA A 32 11.76 5.04 0.97
C ALA A 32 12.08 4.02 2.08
N GLU A 33 11.48 4.20 3.25
CA GLU A 33 11.55 3.28 4.37
C GLU A 33 10.15 2.80 4.75
N TYR A 34 9.95 1.49 4.93
CA TYR A 34 8.64 0.90 5.21
C TYR A 34 8.60 0.25 6.57
N THR A 35 7.54 0.52 7.32
CA THR A 35 7.39 -0.01 8.67
C THR A 35 7.22 -1.53 8.67
N GLN A 36 7.93 -2.20 9.57
CA GLN A 36 7.92 -3.64 9.72
C GLN A 36 6.88 -4.02 10.78
N GLY A 37 5.80 -4.66 10.31
CA GLY A 37 4.75 -5.19 11.19
C GLY A 37 5.20 -6.46 11.92
N ASP A 38 4.47 -6.79 12.97
CA ASP A 38 4.59 -8.05 13.71
C ASP A 38 3.28 -8.85 13.67
N ALA A 39 3.23 -9.96 14.40
CA ALA A 39 2.03 -10.80 14.48
C ALA A 39 0.79 -10.03 14.95
N GLY A 40 0.94 -9.07 15.87
CA GLY A 40 -0.19 -8.27 16.37
C GLY A 40 -0.76 -7.34 15.29
N HIS A 41 0.09 -6.80 14.41
CA HIS A 41 -0.36 -6.03 13.26
C HIS A 41 -1.15 -6.88 12.27
N VAL A 42 -0.70 -8.12 12.04
CA VAL A 42 -1.42 -9.08 11.20
C VAL A 42 -2.79 -9.40 11.81
N ASP A 43 -2.84 -9.69 13.10
CA ASP A 43 -4.09 -9.98 13.81
C ASP A 43 -5.06 -8.78 13.73
N ALA A 44 -4.57 -7.56 13.91
CA ALA A 44 -5.36 -6.33 13.78
C ALA A 44 -5.89 -6.15 12.35
N ALA A 45 -5.07 -6.40 11.33
CA ALA A 45 -5.48 -6.32 9.92
C ALA A 45 -6.55 -7.37 9.58
N VAL A 46 -6.39 -8.60 10.04
CA VAL A 46 -7.38 -9.67 9.84
C VAL A 46 -8.68 -9.35 10.55
N ALA A 47 -8.63 -8.86 11.79
CA ALA A 47 -9.81 -8.45 12.54
C ALA A 47 -10.56 -7.31 11.83
N ALA A 48 -9.84 -6.28 11.37
CA ALA A 48 -10.44 -5.16 10.64
C ALA A 48 -11.08 -5.60 9.32
N ALA A 49 -10.39 -6.44 8.54
CA ALA A 49 -10.94 -6.99 7.30
C ALA A 49 -12.18 -7.87 7.55
N THR A 50 -12.16 -8.69 8.61
CA THR A 50 -13.29 -9.54 9.01
C THR A 50 -14.50 -8.70 9.42
N ALA A 51 -14.28 -7.61 10.17
CA ALA A 51 -15.34 -6.69 10.57
C ALA A 51 -15.94 -5.93 9.38
N ALA A 52 -15.13 -5.56 8.37
CA ALA A 52 -15.61 -4.86 7.19
C ALA A 52 -16.32 -5.78 6.17
N PHE A 53 -16.01 -7.08 6.18
CA PHE A 53 -16.46 -8.03 5.17
C PHE A 53 -17.98 -8.14 5.00
N PRO A 54 -18.82 -8.19 6.06
CA PRO A 54 -20.27 -8.28 5.89
C PRO A 54 -20.82 -7.10 5.08
N ALA A 55 -20.45 -5.87 5.43
CA ALA A 55 -20.90 -4.68 4.72
C ALA A 55 -20.34 -4.61 3.28
N TRP A 56 -19.08 -5.02 3.08
CA TRP A 56 -18.46 -5.02 1.76
C TRP A 56 -19.03 -6.10 0.83
N SER A 57 -19.20 -7.33 1.31
CA SER A 57 -19.64 -8.47 0.50
C SER A 57 -21.09 -8.33 0.04
N THR A 58 -21.95 -7.73 0.85
CA THR A 58 -23.35 -7.47 0.50
C THR A 58 -23.58 -6.11 -0.14
N SER A 59 -22.51 -5.36 -0.45
CA SER A 59 -22.63 -4.07 -1.13
C SER A 59 -23.25 -4.22 -2.53
N GLY A 60 -23.82 -3.13 -3.05
CA GLY A 60 -24.35 -3.12 -4.42
C GLY A 60 -23.24 -3.28 -5.46
N ILE A 61 -23.53 -3.97 -6.56
CA ILE A 61 -22.57 -4.14 -7.69
C ILE A 61 -22.07 -2.78 -8.19
N GLN A 62 -22.97 -1.78 -8.29
CA GLN A 62 -22.60 -0.43 -8.70
C GLN A 62 -21.56 0.20 -7.77
N MET A 63 -21.75 0.11 -6.45
CA MET A 63 -20.79 0.67 -5.48
C MET A 63 -19.39 0.05 -5.65
N ARG A 64 -19.29 -1.25 -5.90
CA ARG A 64 -18.00 -1.90 -6.15
C ARG A 64 -17.41 -1.51 -7.51
N SER A 65 -18.24 -1.34 -8.54
CA SER A 65 -17.81 -0.82 -9.84
C SER A 65 -17.25 0.59 -9.69
N ASP A 66 -17.99 1.49 -9.06
CA ASP A 66 -17.59 2.89 -8.85
C ASP A 66 -16.27 2.98 -8.07
N ALA A 67 -16.07 2.12 -7.07
CA ALA A 67 -14.82 2.04 -6.34
C ALA A 67 -13.65 1.63 -7.24
N LEU A 68 -13.81 0.59 -8.06
CA LEU A 68 -12.78 0.13 -9.01
C LEU A 68 -12.50 1.18 -10.08
N ASP A 69 -13.52 1.81 -10.64
CA ASP A 69 -13.39 2.87 -11.64
C ASP A 69 -12.62 4.07 -11.07
N LYS A 70 -12.94 4.47 -9.84
CA LYS A 70 -12.20 5.54 -9.15
C LYS A 70 -10.74 5.16 -8.93
N ILE A 71 -10.46 3.96 -8.41
CA ILE A 71 -9.08 3.48 -8.19
C ILE A 71 -8.31 3.44 -9.51
N GLY A 72 -8.90 2.93 -10.59
CA GLY A 72 -8.30 2.89 -11.91
C GLY A 72 -7.98 4.27 -12.45
N ASN A 73 -8.91 5.23 -12.33
CA ASN A 73 -8.71 6.61 -12.76
C ASN A 73 -7.56 7.29 -11.98
N GLU A 74 -7.47 7.08 -10.67
CA GLU A 74 -6.36 7.62 -9.86
C GLU A 74 -5.00 7.03 -10.28
N ILE A 75 -4.94 5.72 -10.55
CA ILE A 75 -3.72 5.07 -11.05
C ILE A 75 -3.32 5.65 -12.42
N LEU A 76 -4.28 5.79 -13.35
CA LEU A 76 -4.01 6.34 -14.68
C LEU A 76 -3.56 7.80 -14.62
N ALA A 77 -4.17 8.61 -13.74
CA ALA A 77 -3.78 10.00 -13.52
C ALA A 77 -2.33 10.11 -13.00
N ARG A 78 -1.86 9.13 -12.23
CA ARG A 78 -0.52 9.09 -11.62
C ARG A 78 0.45 8.11 -12.30
N LYS A 79 0.14 7.65 -13.51
CA LYS A 79 0.89 6.56 -14.18
C LYS A 79 2.40 6.84 -14.33
N GLU A 80 2.79 8.08 -14.60
CA GLU A 80 4.20 8.44 -14.79
C GLU A 80 4.96 8.41 -13.47
N GLU A 81 4.34 8.93 -12.41
CA GLU A 81 4.87 8.90 -11.04
C GLU A 81 5.03 7.45 -10.56
N LEU A 82 3.96 6.65 -10.65
CA LEU A 82 3.94 5.26 -10.21
C LEU A 82 4.86 4.38 -11.06
N GLY A 83 4.92 4.61 -12.38
CA GLY A 83 5.83 3.90 -13.28
C GLY A 83 7.30 4.18 -12.98
N THR A 84 7.65 5.44 -12.71
CA THR A 84 9.00 5.83 -12.29
C THR A 84 9.37 5.21 -10.94
N LEU A 85 8.44 5.21 -9.98
CA LEU A 85 8.65 4.57 -8.68
C LEU A 85 8.92 3.07 -8.84
N LEU A 86 8.06 2.36 -9.59
CA LEU A 86 8.20 0.93 -9.82
C LEU A 86 9.50 0.58 -10.54
N ALA A 87 9.88 1.36 -11.55
CA ALA A 87 11.15 1.20 -12.26
C ALA A 87 12.36 1.29 -11.31
N ARG A 88 12.33 2.26 -10.38
CA ARG A 88 13.38 2.42 -9.37
C ARG A 88 13.39 1.29 -8.34
N GLU A 89 12.22 0.79 -7.91
CA GLU A 89 12.12 -0.32 -6.93
C GLU A 89 12.60 -1.65 -7.51
N GLU A 90 12.31 -1.93 -8.78
CA GLU A 90 12.59 -3.23 -9.40
C GLU A 90 13.87 -3.24 -10.26
N GLY A 91 14.52 -2.09 -10.46
CA GLY A 91 15.72 -1.95 -11.29
C GLY A 91 15.45 -2.01 -12.80
N LYS A 92 14.24 -1.66 -13.22
CA LYS A 92 13.85 -1.62 -14.63
C LYS A 92 14.24 -0.26 -15.25
N THR A 93 14.69 -0.29 -16.50
CA THR A 93 14.94 0.90 -17.33
C THR A 93 13.66 1.41 -17.98
#